data_AF-A0A967WQR3-F1
#
_entry.id   AF-A0A967WQR3-F1
#
_cell.length_a   1.000
_cell.length_b   1.000
_cell.length_c   1.000
_cell.angle_alpha   90.00
_cell.angle_beta   90.00
_cell.angle_gamma   90.00
#
_symmetry.space_group_name_H-M   'P 1'
#
loop_
_entity.id
_entity.type
_entity.pdbx_description
1 polymer ?
#
loop_
_entity_poly.entity_id
_entity_poly.type
_entity_poly.pdbx_seq_one_letter_code
_entity_poly.pdbx_strand_id
1 'polypeptide(L)'
;MSRVSLKTAGRLAGLLLMVVAMLGPWFVDTHPATEETCSPPLVWVGEGYCACLITMAAALGQAANLGQSAPLLLVLCLPAVLPFVGTLLLLVGGERRGVWAGHLVAWGLAGAYALIWFAGIWYVHRVIWLWGAGLCVVVATATLVGEVVAARANRREAAGVFQAP
;
A
#
# COMPACT_ATOMS: atom_id res chain seq x y z
N MET A 1 -14.46 27.38 9.16
CA MET A 1 -13.39 26.57 8.56
C MET A 1 -12.93 25.54 9.57
N SER A 2 -13.20 24.26 9.32
CA SER A 2 -12.80 23.15 10.20
C SER A 2 -11.26 23.09 10.28
N ARG A 3 -10.69 23.15 11.49
CA ARG A 3 -9.26 22.90 11.68
C ARG A 3 -9.01 21.41 11.45
N VAL A 4 -8.47 21.06 10.28
CA VAL A 4 -7.98 19.71 10.04
C VAL A 4 -6.80 19.47 10.99
N SER A 5 -6.92 18.47 11.87
CA SER A 5 -5.82 18.07 12.74
C SER A 5 -4.66 17.54 11.89
N LEU A 6 -3.41 17.81 12.31
CA LEU A 6 -2.21 17.28 11.66
C LEU A 6 -2.27 15.76 11.49
N LYS A 7 -2.88 15.05 12.45
CA LYS A 7 -3.09 13.60 12.40
C LYS A 7 -4.02 13.21 11.25
N THR A 8 -5.12 13.94 11.08
CA THR A 8 -6.05 13.75 9.96
C THR A 8 -5.39 14.04 8.62
N ALA A 9 -4.62 15.13 8.53
CA ALA A 9 -3.86 15.46 7.33
C ALA A 9 -2.85 14.36 6.97
N GLY A 10 -2.13 13.82 7.96
CA GLY A 10 -1.19 12.71 7.77
C GLY A 10 -1.88 11.44 7.25
N ARG A 11 -3.05 11.09 7.80
CA ARG A 11 -3.85 9.96 7.29
C ARG A 11 -4.29 10.13 5.85
N LEU A 12 -4.78 11.33 5.49
CA LEU A 12 -5.17 11.65 4.12
C LEU A 12 -3.99 11.61 3.16
N ALA A 13 -2.84 12.17 3.56
CA ALA A 13 -1.61 12.10 2.79
C ALA A 13 -1.16 10.64 2.57
N GLY A 14 -1.23 9.80 3.61
CA GLY A 14 -0.95 8.36 3.50
C GLY A 14 -1.86 7.67 2.48
N LEU A 15 -3.18 7.96 2.49
CA LEU A 15 -4.10 7.42 1.50
C LEU A 15 -3.80 7.90 0.08
N LEU A 16 -3.49 9.19 -0.11
CA LEU A 16 -3.13 9.73 -1.43
C LEU A 16 -1.87 9.07 -1.97
N LEU A 17 -0.84 8.92 -1.13
CA LEU A 17 0.38 8.21 -1.51
C LEU A 17 0.13 6.73 -1.79
N MET A 18 -0.80 6.10 -1.08
CA MET A 18 -1.23 4.73 -1.37
C MET A 18 -1.90 4.62 -2.74
N VAL A 19 -2.73 5.60 -3.14
CA VAL A 19 -3.29 5.66 -4.50
C VAL A 19 -2.16 5.75 -5.54
N VAL A 20 -1.19 6.65 -5.33
CA VAL A 20 -0.01 6.75 -6.22
C VAL A 20 0.75 5.43 -6.29
N ALA A 21 0.95 4.77 -5.15
CA ALA A 21 1.58 3.45 -5.09
C ALA A 21 0.79 2.43 -5.93
N MET A 22 -0.54 2.39 -5.81
CA MET A 22 -1.40 1.45 -6.56
C MET A 22 -1.39 1.67 -8.08
N LEU A 23 -1.10 2.89 -8.53
CA LEU A 23 -0.94 3.23 -9.95
C LEU A 23 0.43 2.81 -10.51
N GLY A 24 1.39 2.49 -9.65
CA GLY A 24 2.66 1.91 -10.06
C GLY A 24 2.60 0.40 -10.29
N PRO A 25 3.69 -0.21 -10.79
CA PRO A 25 3.82 -1.65 -10.93
C PRO A 25 3.86 -2.36 -9.57
N TRP A 26 3.02 -3.39 -9.44
CA TRP A 26 2.96 -4.29 -8.27
C TRP A 26 3.20 -5.74 -8.64
N PHE A 27 2.87 -6.11 -9.87
CA PHE A 27 3.05 -7.45 -10.39
C PHE A 27 3.77 -7.39 -11.71
N VAL A 28 4.38 -8.51 -12.07
CA VAL A 28 5.06 -8.66 -13.32
C VAL A 28 4.75 -10.02 -13.94
N ASP A 29 4.56 -10.02 -15.26
CA ASP A 29 4.50 -11.23 -16.06
C ASP A 29 5.67 -11.20 -17.05
N THR A 30 6.60 -12.12 -16.90
CA THR A 30 7.87 -12.14 -17.64
C THR A 30 7.89 -13.26 -18.67
N HIS A 31 8.36 -12.94 -19.88
CA HIS A 31 8.49 -13.88 -20.99
C HIS A 31 9.91 -13.81 -21.58
N PRO A 32 10.54 -14.95 -21.91
CA PRO A 32 11.83 -14.95 -22.59
C PRO A 32 11.69 -14.37 -23.99
N ALA A 33 12.56 -13.42 -24.33
CA ALA A 33 12.53 -12.70 -25.61
C ALA A 33 13.88 -12.02 -25.89
N THR A 34 14.04 -11.48 -27.08
CA THR A 34 15.09 -10.48 -27.38
C THR A 34 14.46 -9.08 -27.44
N GLU A 35 15.30 -8.05 -27.44
CA GLU A 35 14.87 -6.65 -27.60
C GLU A 35 14.07 -6.47 -28.90
N GLU A 36 14.50 -7.11 -29.99
CA GLU A 36 13.84 -7.05 -31.30
C GLU A 36 12.49 -7.76 -31.35
N THR A 37 12.33 -8.84 -30.57
CA THR A 37 11.06 -9.59 -30.52
C THR A 37 10.10 -9.05 -29.45
N CYS A 38 10.52 -8.05 -28.68
CA CYS A 38 9.70 -7.46 -27.62
C CYS A 38 8.65 -6.51 -28.21
N SER A 39 7.39 -6.93 -28.20
CA SER A 39 6.29 -6.11 -28.71
C SER A 39 5.40 -5.56 -27.59
N PRO A 40 4.86 -4.33 -27.73
CA PRO A 40 3.83 -3.81 -26.83
C PRO A 40 2.66 -4.79 -26.65
N PRO A 41 2.06 -4.91 -25.45
CA PRO A 41 2.25 -4.07 -24.26
C PRO A 41 3.45 -4.46 -23.37
N LEU A 42 4.27 -5.43 -23.78
CA LEU A 42 5.45 -5.85 -23.04
C LEU A 42 6.57 -4.81 -23.20
N VAL A 43 7.38 -4.66 -22.16
CA VAL A 43 8.56 -3.77 -22.16
C VAL A 43 9.81 -4.62 -22.00
N TRP A 44 10.83 -4.33 -22.80
CA TRP A 44 12.14 -4.96 -22.66
C TRP A 44 12.78 -4.52 -21.33
N VAL A 45 13.06 -5.48 -20.45
CA VAL A 45 13.66 -5.22 -19.13
C VAL A 45 15.13 -5.65 -19.07
N GLY A 46 15.66 -6.22 -20.16
CA GLY A 46 17.01 -6.74 -20.22
C GLY A 46 17.11 -8.21 -19.85
N GLU A 47 18.34 -8.73 -19.82
CA GLU A 47 18.67 -10.12 -19.45
C GLU A 47 17.94 -11.23 -20.24
N GLY A 48 17.45 -10.93 -21.45
CA GLY A 48 16.70 -11.92 -22.23
C GLY A 48 15.20 -11.97 -21.92
N TYR A 49 14.65 -10.95 -21.26
CA TYR A 49 13.26 -10.93 -20.84
C TYR A 49 12.49 -9.68 -21.27
N CYS A 50 11.26 -9.92 -21.68
CA CYS A 50 10.20 -8.91 -21.77
C CYS A 50 9.26 -9.06 -20.59
N ALA A 51 8.75 -7.94 -20.08
CA ALA A 51 7.87 -7.92 -18.92
C ALA A 51 6.60 -7.10 -19.18
N CYS A 52 5.46 -7.63 -18.77
CA CYS A 52 4.24 -6.86 -18.57
C CYS A 52 4.19 -6.38 -17.13
N LEU A 53 4.27 -5.07 -16.91
CA LEU A 53 4.18 -4.46 -15.58
C LEU A 53 2.71 -4.15 -15.26
N ILE A 54 2.16 -4.87 -14.28
CA ILE A 54 0.74 -4.76 -13.93
C ILE A 54 0.62 -3.93 -12.66
N THR A 55 -0.24 -2.92 -12.71
CA THR A 55 -0.54 -2.06 -11.57
C THR A 55 -1.56 -2.72 -10.65
N MET A 56 -1.54 -2.39 -9.37
CA MET A 56 -2.56 -2.87 -8.44
C MET A 56 -3.95 -2.39 -8.85
N ALA A 57 -4.07 -1.15 -9.33
CA ALA A 57 -5.33 -0.61 -9.83
C ALA A 57 -5.89 -1.42 -11.02
N ALA A 58 -5.02 -1.82 -11.96
CA ALA A 58 -5.42 -2.67 -13.07
C ALA A 58 -5.89 -4.06 -12.60
N ALA A 59 -5.16 -4.67 -11.66
CA ALA A 59 -5.54 -5.96 -11.07
C ALA A 59 -6.91 -5.90 -10.36
N LEU A 60 -7.18 -4.83 -9.60
CA LEU A 60 -8.50 -4.59 -9.02
C LEU A 60 -9.59 -4.43 -10.08
N GLY A 61 -9.32 -3.64 -11.12
CA GLY A 61 -10.28 -3.43 -12.22
C GLY A 61 -10.60 -4.73 -12.94
N GLN A 62 -9.61 -5.59 -13.17
CA GLN A 62 -9.82 -6.92 -13.72
C GLN A 62 -10.65 -7.79 -12.76
N ALA A 63 -10.33 -7.79 -11.47
CA ALA A 63 -11.06 -8.55 -10.46
C ALA A 63 -12.55 -8.16 -10.42
N ALA A 64 -12.88 -6.88 -10.58
CA ALA A 64 -14.26 -6.41 -10.62
C ALA A 64 -15.04 -6.88 -11.87
N ASN A 65 -14.36 -7.19 -12.97
CA ASN A 65 -14.97 -7.54 -14.26
C ASN A 65 -15.03 -9.05 -14.54
N LEU A 66 -14.32 -9.89 -13.77
CA LEU A 66 -14.03 -11.29 -14.14
C LEU A 66 -14.99 -12.37 -13.61
N GLY A 67 -16.21 -12.03 -13.16
CA GLY A 67 -17.23 -13.03 -12.81
C GLY A 67 -16.71 -14.13 -11.87
N GLN A 68 -16.70 -15.40 -12.33
CA GLN A 68 -16.31 -16.55 -11.50
C GLN A 68 -14.82 -16.63 -11.13
N SER A 69 -13.91 -15.92 -11.83
CA SER A 69 -12.47 -15.86 -11.50
C SER A 69 -12.11 -14.65 -10.61
N ALA A 70 -13.08 -13.77 -10.35
CA ALA A 70 -12.93 -12.59 -9.50
C ALA A 70 -12.47 -12.86 -8.05
N PRO A 71 -12.89 -13.95 -7.36
CA PRO A 71 -12.63 -14.09 -5.92
C PRO A 71 -11.14 -14.17 -5.58
N LEU A 72 -10.35 -14.89 -6.37
CA LEU A 72 -8.92 -15.08 -6.11
C LEU A 72 -8.14 -13.77 -6.29
N LEU A 73 -8.42 -13.05 -7.38
CA LEU A 73 -7.83 -11.74 -7.65
C LEU A 73 -8.21 -10.71 -6.59
N LEU A 74 -9.47 -10.71 -6.13
CA LEU A 74 -9.92 -9.87 -5.03
C LEU A 74 -9.17 -10.16 -3.74
N VAL A 75 -9.00 -11.45 -3.38
CA VAL A 75 -8.23 -11.86 -2.20
C VAL A 75 -6.78 -11.39 -2.32
N LEU A 76 -6.18 -11.47 -3.50
CA LEU A 76 -4.81 -11.01 -3.75
C LEU A 76 -4.68 -9.48 -3.62
N CYS A 77 -5.70 -8.72 -4.01
CA CYS A 77 -5.73 -7.26 -3.90
C CYS A 77 -6.13 -6.76 -2.50
N LEU A 78 -6.75 -7.62 -1.69
CA LEU A 78 -7.34 -7.25 -0.40
C LEU A 78 -6.34 -6.55 0.54
N PRO A 79 -5.08 -7.02 0.71
CA PRO A 79 -4.13 -6.34 1.58
C PRO A 79 -3.88 -4.88 1.20
N ALA A 80 -3.90 -4.53 -0.09
CA ALA A 80 -3.72 -3.17 -0.56
C ALA A 80 -4.97 -2.29 -0.36
N VAL A 81 -6.16 -2.89 -0.27
CA VAL A 81 -7.44 -2.18 -0.06
C VAL A 81 -7.72 -1.92 1.42
N LEU A 82 -7.29 -2.82 2.31
CA LEU A 82 -7.53 -2.72 3.74
C LEU A 82 -7.12 -1.36 4.36
N PRO A 83 -5.97 -0.74 4.00
CA PRO A 83 -5.60 0.59 4.48
C PRO A 83 -6.66 1.67 4.24
N PHE A 84 -7.36 1.63 3.10
CA PHE A 84 -8.42 2.59 2.79
C PHE A 84 -9.59 2.42 3.75
N VAL A 85 -10.06 1.18 3.92
CA VAL A 85 -11.19 0.89 4.82
C VAL A 85 -10.83 1.27 6.26
N GLY A 86 -9.67 0.84 6.75
CA GLY A 86 -9.23 1.15 8.12
C GLY A 86 -9.08 2.65 8.38
N THR A 87 -8.54 3.39 7.41
CA THR A 87 -8.37 4.84 7.53
C THR A 87 -9.71 5.58 7.45
N LEU A 88 -10.60 5.19 6.53
CA LEU A 88 -11.95 5.77 6.42
C LEU A 88 -12.77 5.54 7.70
N LEU A 89 -12.70 4.34 8.28
CA LEU A 89 -13.36 4.05 9.55
C LEU A 89 -12.86 4.94 10.68
N LEU A 90 -11.56 5.25 10.73
CA LEU A 90 -11.02 6.22 11.70
C LEU A 90 -11.48 7.65 11.44
N LEU A 91 -11.60 8.05 10.17
CA LEU A 91 -12.02 9.39 9.79
C LEU A 91 -13.51 9.63 10.09
N VAL A 92 -14.37 8.64 9.87
CA VAL A 92 -15.83 8.76 10.03
C VAL A 92 -16.29 8.34 11.44
N GLY A 93 -15.78 7.22 11.94
CA GLY A 93 -16.23 6.60 13.20
C GLY A 93 -15.47 7.06 14.45
N GLY A 94 -14.41 7.86 14.27
CA GLY A 94 -13.54 8.34 15.35
C GLY A 94 -12.56 7.30 15.88
N GLU A 95 -11.74 7.70 16.85
CA GLU A 95 -10.60 6.92 17.35
C GLU A 95 -10.97 5.94 18.46
N ARG A 96 -11.77 4.91 18.14
CA ARG A 96 -12.00 3.79 19.06
C ARG A 96 -10.79 2.85 19.05
N ARG A 97 -10.38 2.34 20.22
CA ARG A 97 -9.18 1.49 20.36
C ARG A 97 -9.17 0.28 19.41
N GLY A 98 -10.32 -0.36 19.20
CA GLY A 98 -10.46 -1.48 18.26
C GLY A 98 -10.28 -1.07 16.79
N VAL A 99 -10.88 0.06 16.38
CA VAL A 99 -10.75 0.59 15.01
C VAL A 99 -9.31 1.02 14.74
N TRP A 100 -8.67 1.64 15.73
CA TRP A 100 -7.26 2.03 15.64
C TRP A 100 -6.34 0.81 15.50
N ALA A 101 -6.55 -0.24 16.31
CA ALA A 101 -5.79 -1.48 16.17
C ALA A 101 -6.01 -2.13 14.78
N GLY A 102 -7.25 -2.17 14.29
CA GLY A 102 -7.57 -2.67 12.95
C GLY A 102 -6.89 -1.87 11.84
N HIS A 103 -6.84 -0.55 11.96
CA HIS A 103 -6.12 0.32 11.03
C HIS A 103 -4.61 0.03 11.01
N LEU A 104 -3.97 -0.16 12.18
CA LEU A 104 -2.56 -0.54 12.23
C LEU A 104 -2.32 -1.90 11.58
N VAL A 105 -3.19 -2.88 11.84
CA VAL A 105 -3.10 -4.20 11.21
C VAL A 105 -3.26 -4.09 9.69
N ALA A 106 -4.20 -3.28 9.21
CA ALA A 106 -4.41 -3.06 7.78
C ALA A 106 -3.16 -2.50 7.08
N TRP A 107 -2.55 -1.45 7.64
CA TRP A 107 -1.32 -0.89 7.11
C TRP A 107 -0.13 -1.85 7.23
N GLY A 108 -0.04 -2.59 8.33
CA GLY A 108 0.98 -3.62 8.53
C GLY A 108 0.90 -4.74 7.49
N LEU A 109 -0.30 -5.27 7.25
CA LEU A 109 -0.56 -6.28 6.22
C LEU A 109 -0.25 -5.77 4.82
N ALA A 110 -0.66 -4.54 4.50
CA ALA A 110 -0.35 -3.92 3.21
C ALA A 110 1.16 -3.77 3.00
N GLY A 111 1.88 -3.27 4.01
CA GLY A 111 3.33 -3.12 3.97
C GLY A 111 4.08 -4.44 3.84
N ALA A 112 3.69 -5.45 4.64
CA ALA A 112 4.30 -6.79 4.57
C ALA A 112 4.05 -7.45 3.21
N TYR A 113 2.83 -7.37 2.70
CA TYR A 113 2.45 -7.88 1.40
C TYR A 113 3.24 -7.21 0.26
N ALA A 114 3.32 -5.87 0.28
CA ALA A 114 4.09 -5.11 -0.69
C ALA A 114 5.58 -5.45 -0.63
N LEU A 115 6.13 -5.65 0.58
CA LEU A 115 7.52 -6.04 0.77
C LEU A 115 7.82 -7.41 0.17
N ILE A 116 6.92 -8.39 0.33
CA ILE A 116 7.08 -9.73 -0.26
C ILE A 116 7.19 -9.63 -1.79
N TRP A 117 6.29 -8.88 -2.43
CA TRP A 117 6.34 -8.71 -3.89
C TRP A 117 7.57 -7.96 -4.35
N PHE A 118 7.87 -6.82 -3.72
CA PHE A 118 9.00 -5.99 -4.07
C PHE A 118 10.33 -6.73 -3.91
N ALA A 119 10.59 -7.30 -2.73
CA ALA A 119 11.83 -8.01 -2.44
C ALA A 119 11.91 -9.35 -3.17
N GLY A 120 10.78 -10.07 -3.29
CA GLY A 120 10.72 -11.36 -3.97
C GLY A 120 11.03 -11.24 -5.46
N ILE A 121 10.39 -10.30 -6.16
CA ILE A 121 10.67 -10.07 -7.59
C ILE A 121 12.07 -9.51 -7.79
N TRP A 122 12.52 -8.57 -6.96
CA TRP A 122 13.89 -8.07 -7.04
C TRP A 122 14.95 -9.18 -6.84
N TYR A 123 14.66 -10.16 -5.98
CA TYR A 123 15.55 -11.30 -5.73
C TYR A 123 15.66 -12.22 -6.96
N VAL A 124 14.56 -12.45 -7.68
CA VAL A 124 14.51 -13.32 -8.85
C VAL A 124 14.98 -12.58 -10.12
N HIS A 125 14.54 -11.34 -10.29
CA HIS A 125 14.79 -10.50 -11.47
C HIS A 125 15.29 -9.12 -11.02
N ARG A 126 16.62 -8.97 -10.91
CA ARG A 126 17.25 -7.73 -10.41
C ARG A 126 17.00 -6.51 -11.30
N VAL A 127 16.70 -6.73 -12.57
CA VAL A 127 16.39 -5.67 -13.54
C VAL A 127 14.96 -5.14 -13.41
N ILE A 128 14.07 -5.85 -12.72
CA ILE A 128 12.65 -5.49 -12.62
C ILE A 128 12.41 -4.72 -11.32
N TRP A 129 11.99 -3.45 -11.46
CA TRP A 129 11.71 -2.57 -10.33
C TRP A 129 10.21 -2.32 -10.14
N LEU A 130 9.62 -3.01 -9.16
CA LEU A 130 8.21 -2.84 -8.78
C LEU A 130 8.02 -1.62 -7.85
N TRP A 131 8.25 -0.43 -8.39
CA TRP A 131 8.25 0.80 -7.59
C TRP A 131 6.93 1.08 -6.86
N GLY A 132 5.79 0.62 -7.41
CA GLY A 132 4.49 0.77 -6.75
C GLY A 132 4.44 0.01 -5.43
N ALA A 133 4.87 -1.26 -5.44
CA ALA A 133 5.02 -2.06 -4.23
C ALA A 133 6.06 -1.46 -3.28
N GLY A 134 7.23 -1.05 -3.79
CA GLY A 134 8.28 -0.41 -2.99
C GLY A 134 7.79 0.87 -2.28
N LEU A 135 7.05 1.73 -2.98
CA LEU A 135 6.44 2.93 -2.40
C LEU A 135 5.44 2.58 -1.30
N CYS A 136 4.61 1.55 -1.50
CA CYS A 136 3.67 1.10 -0.46
C CYS A 136 4.39 0.69 0.83
N VAL A 137 5.55 0.02 0.75
CA VAL A 137 6.34 -0.33 1.94
C VAL A 137 6.74 0.92 2.73
N VAL A 138 7.23 1.95 2.04
CA VAL A 138 7.61 3.23 2.65
C VAL A 138 6.41 3.92 3.29
N VAL A 139 5.29 4.02 2.57
CA VAL A 139 4.07 4.69 3.05
C VAL A 139 3.47 3.96 4.25
N ALA A 140 3.42 2.63 4.21
CA ALA A 140 2.93 1.83 5.32
C ALA A 140 3.80 2.01 6.57
N THR A 141 5.11 1.98 6.41
CA THR A 141 6.06 2.19 7.52
C THR A 141 5.90 3.59 8.13
N ALA A 142 5.87 4.62 7.29
CA ALA A 142 5.67 6.00 7.74
C ALA A 142 4.35 6.19 8.48
N THR A 143 3.26 5.59 7.97
CA THR A 143 1.94 5.67 8.59
C THR A 143 1.91 4.97 9.96
N LEU A 144 2.47 3.76 10.05
CA LEU A 144 2.56 3.03 11.31
C LEU A 144 3.38 3.78 12.36
N VAL A 145 4.56 4.28 11.97
CA VAL A 145 5.42 5.08 12.85
C VAL A 145 4.69 6.36 13.28
N GLY A 146 4.06 7.06 12.35
CA GLY A 146 3.30 8.28 12.63
C GLY A 146 2.18 8.06 13.63
N GLU A 147 1.40 6.99 13.48
CA GLU A 147 0.32 6.63 14.41
C GLU A 147 0.85 6.28 15.81
N VAL A 148 1.94 5.52 15.90
CA VAL A 148 2.55 5.14 17.19
C VAL A 148 3.14 6.37 17.89
N VAL A 149 3.83 7.25 17.16
CA VAL A 149 4.39 8.49 17.71
C VAL A 149 3.28 9.42 18.19
N ALA A 150 2.23 9.63 17.40
CA ALA A 150 1.08 10.45 17.81
C ALA A 150 0.38 9.87 19.05
N ALA A 151 0.20 8.55 19.11
CA ALA A 151 -0.38 7.89 20.29
C ALA A 151 0.49 8.06 21.54
N ARG A 152 1.82 8.03 21.41
CA ARG A 152 2.75 8.27 22.52
C ARG A 152 2.73 9.73 22.98
N ALA A 153 2.68 10.67 22.04
CA ALA A 153 2.61 12.10 22.35
C ALA A 153 1.35 12.42 23.17
N ASN A 154 0.17 11.98 22.70
CA ASN A 154 -1.10 12.21 23.40
C ASN A 154 -1.11 11.61 24.81
N ARG A 155 -0.47 10.45 25.03
CA ARG A 155 -0.35 9.85 26.37
C ARG A 155 0.55 10.68 27.31
N ARG A 156 1.64 11.25 26.79
CA ARG A 156 2.54 12.11 27.57
C ARG A 156 1.86 13.41 27.95
N GLU A 157 1.12 14.03 27.03
CA GLU A 157 0.34 15.23 27.31
C GLU A 157 -0.71 14.95 28.40
N ALA A 158 -1.47 13.85 28.29
CA ALA A 158 -2.43 13.47 29.32
C ALA A 158 -1.77 13.24 30.70
N ALA A 159 -0.61 12.58 30.75
CA ALA A 159 0.12 12.37 32.00
C ALA A 159 0.68 13.68 32.60
N GLY A 160 1.15 14.62 31.77
CA GLY A 160 1.65 15.91 32.20
C GLY A 160 0.54 16.85 32.71
N VAL A 161 -0.65 16.77 32.13
CA VAL A 161 -1.84 17.51 32.63
C VAL A 161 -2.24 17.04 34.03
N PHE A 162 -2.06 15.75 34.35
CA PHE A 162 -2.29 15.23 35.71
C PHE A 162 -1.22 15.62 36.74
N GLN A 163 -0.10 16.25 36.31
CA GLN A 163 0.97 16.71 37.19
C GLN A 163 1.01 18.24 37.37
N ALA A 164 0.11 18.99 36.74
CA ALA A 164 -0.03 20.43 37.00
C ALA A 164 -0.85 20.65 38.30
N PRO A 165 -0.30 21.34 39.31
CA PRO A 165 -0.97 21.60 40.60
C PRO A 165 -2.15 22.57 40.49
#